data_AF-A0A920QJT7-F1
#
_entry.id   AF-A0A920QJT7-F1
#
_cell.length_a   1.000
_cell.length_b   1.000
_cell.length_c   1.000
_cell.angle_alpha   90.00
_cell.angle_beta   90.00
_cell.angle_gamma   90.00
#
_symmetry.space_group_name_H-M   'P 1'
#
loop_
_entity.id
_entity.type
_entity.pdbx_description
1 polymer ?
#
loop_
_entity_poly.entity_id
_entity_poly.type
_entity_poly.pdbx_seq_one_letter_code
_entity_poly.pdbx_strand_id
1 'polypeptide(L)'
;MGRQVIKEMNRVGLVVDMSHSANRSTLEAIDISERPIAITHENFPQTGMFALRNKSDDVLKSLAQRGRHVGLFHVSHHLKDKSDCQLDVFLRNDCAHC
;
A
#
# COMPACT_ATOMS: atom_id res chain seq x y z
N MET A 1 -4.63 13.50 16.68
CA MET A 1 -5.84 13.25 15.87
C MET A 1 -5.80 11.88 15.19
N GLY A 2 -4.85 11.58 14.28
CA GLY A 2 -4.82 10.29 13.54
C GLY A 2 -4.90 9.01 14.41
N ARG A 3 -4.14 8.96 15.53
CA ARG A 3 -4.20 7.84 16.50
C ARG A 3 -5.60 7.58 17.06
N GLN A 4 -6.35 8.64 17.36
CA GLN A 4 -7.71 8.53 17.90
C GLN A 4 -8.68 8.01 16.84
N VAL A 5 -8.51 8.45 15.59
CA VAL A 5 -9.31 7.99 14.44
C VAL A 5 -9.06 6.50 14.20
N ILE A 6 -7.80 6.05 14.15
CA ILE A 6 -7.45 4.64 13.97
C ILE A 6 -8.05 3.78 15.10
N LYS A 7 -7.96 4.24 16.34
CA LYS A 7 -8.57 3.54 17.49
C LYS A 7 -10.08 3.40 17.34
N GLU A 8 -10.76 4.46 16.92
CA GLU A 8 -12.21 4.43 16.72
C GLU A 8 -12.60 3.55 15.54
N MET A 9 -11.88 3.63 14.41
CA MET A 9 -12.07 2.76 13.26
C MET A 9 -11.93 1.28 13.65
N ASN A 10 -10.92 0.95 14.45
CA ASN A 10 -10.76 -0.40 14.98
C ASN A 10 -11.92 -0.84 15.88
N ARG A 11 -12.43 0.08 16.73
CA ARG A 11 -13.58 -0.17 17.61
C ARG A 11 -14.87 -0.46 16.85
N VAL A 12 -15.14 0.29 15.77
CA VAL A 12 -16.37 0.16 14.97
C VAL A 12 -16.27 -0.85 13.82
N GLY A 13 -15.07 -1.43 13.60
CA GLY A 13 -14.84 -2.42 12.55
C GLY A 13 -14.60 -1.84 11.16
N LEU A 14 -14.21 -0.56 11.06
CA LEU A 14 -13.79 0.06 9.80
C LEU A 14 -12.36 -0.34 9.44
N VAL A 15 -12.10 -0.47 8.13
CA VAL A 15 -10.77 -0.73 7.59
C VAL A 15 -10.05 0.61 7.38
N VAL A 16 -8.80 0.70 7.81
CA VAL A 16 -7.94 1.87 7.57
C VAL A 16 -7.28 1.73 6.20
N ASP A 17 -7.68 2.54 5.23
CA ASP A 17 -7.03 2.60 3.91
C ASP A 17 -5.93 3.66 3.89
N MET A 18 -4.73 3.26 3.51
CA MET A 18 -3.53 4.09 3.46
C MET A 18 -2.98 4.29 2.05
N SER A 19 -3.76 3.98 1.00
CA SER A 19 -3.55 4.56 -0.34
C SER A 19 -3.44 6.08 -0.20
N HIS A 20 -2.79 6.89 -1.03
CA HIS A 20 -2.69 8.36 -0.85
C HIS A 20 -2.00 8.91 0.42
N SER A 21 -1.73 8.11 1.45
CA SER A 21 -1.01 8.58 2.63
C SER A 21 0.51 8.54 2.43
N ALA A 22 1.25 9.42 3.10
CA ALA A 22 2.72 9.37 3.04
C ALA A 22 3.27 8.10 3.71
N ASN A 23 4.49 7.67 3.34
CA ASN A 23 5.15 6.48 3.89
C ASN A 23 5.24 6.53 5.42
N ARG A 24 5.64 7.66 6.00
CA ARG A 24 5.72 7.84 7.46
C ARG A 24 4.39 7.60 8.14
N SER A 25 3.32 8.25 7.67
CA SER A 25 1.97 8.07 8.24
C SER A 25 1.47 6.64 8.06
N THR A 26 1.82 5.99 6.96
CA THR A 26 1.49 4.58 6.71
C THR A 26 2.18 3.69 7.73
N LEU A 27 3.48 3.87 7.99
CA LEU A 27 4.22 3.11 9.01
C LEU A 27 3.65 3.34 10.42
N GLU A 28 3.32 4.57 10.78
CA GLU A 28 2.68 4.87 12.06
C GLU A 28 1.28 4.21 12.16
N ALA A 29 0.50 4.19 11.09
CA ALA A 29 -0.80 3.52 11.06
C ALA A 29 -0.68 2.00 11.15
N ILE A 30 0.30 1.42 10.45
CA ILE A 30 0.66 -0.01 10.61
C ILE A 30 0.97 -0.27 12.07
N ASP A 31 1.76 0.57 12.72
CA ASP A 31 2.22 0.35 14.09
C ASP A 31 1.08 0.35 15.12
N ILE A 32 0.22 1.37 15.03
CA ILE A 32 -0.82 1.67 16.02
C ILE A 32 -2.11 0.87 15.80
N SER A 33 -2.38 0.41 14.58
CA SER A 33 -3.61 -0.32 14.29
C SER A 33 -3.58 -1.74 14.87
N GLU A 34 -4.61 -2.07 15.66
CA GLU A 34 -4.85 -3.41 16.21
C GLU A 34 -5.47 -4.37 15.17
N ARG A 35 -5.98 -3.81 14.07
CA ARG A 35 -6.56 -4.53 12.93
C ARG A 35 -5.74 -4.31 11.66
N PRO A 36 -5.91 -5.17 10.65
CA PRO A 36 -5.26 -5.01 9.35
C PRO A 36 -5.56 -3.65 8.75
N ILE A 37 -4.55 -3.00 8.20
CA ILE A 37 -4.73 -1.84 7.33
C ILE A 37 -4.75 -2.30 5.87
N ALA A 38 -5.32 -1.47 5.00
CA ALA A 38 -5.43 -1.73 3.58
C ALA A 38 -4.63 -0.72 2.76
N ILE A 39 -4.17 -1.16 1.60
CA ILE A 39 -3.68 -0.30 0.53
C ILE A 39 -4.46 -0.72 -0.70
N THR A 40 -5.63 -0.11 -0.89
CA THR A 40 -6.61 -0.62 -1.84
C THR A 40 -6.33 -0.21 -3.29
N HIS A 41 -5.53 0.83 -3.53
CA HIS A 41 -5.24 1.33 -4.88
C HIS A 41 -3.95 2.16 -4.95
N GLU A 42 -2.80 1.53 -4.71
CA GLU A 42 -1.47 2.13 -4.93
C GLU A 42 -0.58 1.17 -5.69
N ASN A 43 0.40 1.74 -6.39
CA ASN A 43 1.41 0.96 -7.06
C ASN A 43 2.60 0.70 -6.12
N PHE A 44 3.26 -0.44 -6.36
CA PHE A 44 4.54 -0.76 -5.73
C PHE A 44 5.71 -0.08 -6.44
N PRO A 45 6.83 0.14 -5.73
CA PRO A 45 8.01 0.75 -6.32
C PRO A 45 8.60 -0.24 -7.34
N GLN A 46 8.77 0.22 -8.57
CA GLN A 46 9.48 -0.55 -9.60
C GLN A 46 10.91 -0.07 -9.70
N THR A 47 11.84 -0.98 -9.98
CA THR A 47 13.25 -0.63 -10.21
C THR A 47 13.35 0.43 -11.31
N GLY A 48 13.91 1.59 -10.97
CA GLY A 48 14.07 2.72 -11.90
C GLY A 48 12.84 3.61 -12.08
N MET A 49 11.77 3.43 -11.28
CA MET A 49 10.58 4.29 -11.30
C MET A 49 10.32 4.94 -9.94
N PHE A 50 10.37 6.28 -9.92
CA PHE A 50 10.04 7.09 -8.75
C PHE A 50 8.74 7.84 -9.00
N ALA A 51 7.60 7.17 -8.81
CA ALA A 51 6.33 7.86 -8.70
C ALA A 51 6.10 8.23 -7.22
N LEU A 52 5.77 9.50 -6.95
CA LEU A 52 5.51 10.01 -5.59
C LEU A 52 4.39 9.23 -4.85
N ARG A 53 3.56 8.54 -5.62
CA ARG A 53 2.43 7.75 -5.15
C ARG A 53 2.76 6.25 -4.97
N ASN A 54 4.01 5.84 -5.14
CA ASN A 54 4.41 4.46 -4.85
C ASN A 54 4.82 4.35 -3.38
N LYS A 55 4.43 3.26 -2.73
CA LYS A 55 4.92 2.95 -1.39
C LYS A 55 6.37 2.54 -1.42
N SER A 56 7.12 2.82 -0.36
CA SER A 56 8.49 2.32 -0.24
C SER A 56 8.50 0.83 0.10
N ASP A 57 9.60 0.14 -0.25
CA ASP A 57 9.84 -1.25 0.16
C ASP A 57 9.69 -1.44 1.68
N ASP A 58 10.07 -0.44 2.48
CA ASP A 58 9.95 -0.50 3.94
C ASP A 58 8.49 -0.60 4.40
N VAL A 59 7.59 0.14 3.75
CA VAL A 59 6.14 0.06 4.01
C VAL A 59 5.64 -1.33 3.66
N LEU A 60 6.05 -1.87 2.51
CA LEU A 60 5.62 -3.20 2.04
C LEU A 60 6.12 -4.32 2.96
N LYS A 61 7.40 -4.26 3.38
CA LYS A 61 7.97 -5.22 4.34
C LYS A 61 7.26 -5.14 5.70
N SER A 62 6.97 -3.93 6.19
CA SER A 62 6.26 -3.75 7.45
C SER A 62 4.82 -4.32 7.37
N LEU A 63 4.14 -4.13 6.24
CA LEU A 63 2.82 -4.73 5.97
C LEU A 63 2.86 -6.26 5.90
N ALA A 64 3.87 -6.82 5.24
CA ALA A 64 4.07 -8.26 5.12
C ALA A 64 4.30 -8.90 6.49
N GLN A 65 5.14 -8.29 7.33
CA GLN A 65 5.46 -8.80 8.68
C GLN A 65 4.25 -8.82 9.64
N ARG A 66 3.28 -7.90 9.47
CA ARG A 66 2.05 -7.89 10.29
C ARG A 66 1.03 -8.96 9.89
N GLY A 67 1.31 -9.73 8.82
CA GLY A 67 0.59 -10.98 8.47
C GLY A 67 -0.87 -10.80 8.08
N ARG A 68 -1.33 -9.56 7.86
CA ARG A 68 -2.72 -9.25 7.53
C ARG A 68 -2.79 -7.95 6.72
N HIS A 69 -2.97 -8.07 5.41
CA HIS A 69 -3.15 -6.95 4.48
C HIS A 69 -4.22 -7.30 3.45
N VAL A 70 -4.98 -6.30 3.03
CA VAL A 70 -5.96 -6.41 1.93
C VAL A 70 -5.68 -5.28 0.95
N GLY A 71 -5.41 -5.63 -0.30
CA GLY A 71 -5.33 -4.69 -1.42
C GLY A 71 -4.12 -4.92 -2.30
N LEU A 72 -4.35 -5.55 -3.45
CA LEU A 72 -3.48 -5.53 -4.62
C LEU A 72 -4.25 -4.76 -5.70
N PHE A 73 -3.79 -3.57 -6.06
CA PHE A 73 -4.46 -2.80 -7.11
C PHE A 73 -3.52 -1.75 -7.70
N HIS A 74 -3.30 -1.83 -9.01
CA HIS A 74 -2.46 -0.91 -9.74
C HIS A 74 -3.29 0.10 -10.54
N VAL A 75 -2.93 1.37 -10.41
CA VAL A 75 -3.42 2.45 -11.28
C VAL A 75 -2.52 2.51 -12.50
N SER A 76 -3.09 2.36 -13.70
CA SER A 76 -2.37 2.28 -14.98
C SER A 76 -1.43 3.46 -15.19
N HIS A 77 -1.79 4.66 -14.75
CA HIS A 77 -0.95 5.86 -14.88
C HIS A 77 0.37 5.83 -14.07
N HIS A 78 0.48 4.96 -13.07
CA HIS A 78 1.69 4.80 -12.27
C HIS A 78 2.47 3.53 -12.63
N LEU A 79 2.05 2.80 -13.67
CA LEU A 79 2.80 1.66 -14.21
C LEU A 79 3.87 2.14 -15.18
N LYS A 80 4.89 1.30 -15.39
CA LYS A 80 5.83 1.47 -16.50
C LYS A 80 5.05 1.50 -17.81
N ASP A 81 5.36 2.47 -18.66
CA ASP A 81 4.68 2.68 -19.95
C ASP A 81 3.18 3.01 -19.84
N LYS A 82 2.70 3.30 -18.61
CA LYS A 82 1.34 3.74 -18.29
C LYS A 82 0.27 2.80 -18.87
N SER A 83 -0.52 3.31 -19.82
CA SER A 83 -1.58 2.57 -20.50
C SER A 83 -1.04 1.48 -21.44
N ASP A 84 0.23 1.58 -21.84
CA ASP A 84 0.90 0.64 -22.76
C ASP A 84 1.65 -0.48 -22.00
N CYS A 85 1.51 -0.55 -20.67
CA CYS A 85 2.12 -1.58 -19.84
C CYS A 85 1.73 -2.98 -20.34
N GLN A 86 2.73 -3.77 -20.71
CA GLN A 86 2.52 -5.14 -21.16
C GLN A 86 2.18 -6.06 -19.99
N LEU A 87 1.37 -7.09 -20.25
CA LEU A 87 0.88 -8.02 -19.23
C LEU A 87 2.01 -8.72 -18.47
N ASP A 88 3.10 -9.07 -19.14
CA ASP A 88 4.27 -9.71 -18.53
C ASP A 88 5.04 -8.77 -17.60
N VAL A 89 5.03 -7.46 -17.87
CA VAL A 89 5.60 -6.43 -16.99
C VAL A 89 4.67 -6.25 -15.80
N PHE A 90 3.36 -6.19 -16.03
CA PHE A 90 2.35 -6.11 -14.97
C PHE A 90 2.48 -7.27 -13.97
N LEU A 91 2.43 -8.51 -14.46
CA LEU A 91 2.51 -9.71 -13.62
C LEU A 91 3.83 -9.83 -12.84
N ARG A 92 4.96 -9.42 -13.44
CA ARG A 92 6.26 -9.41 -12.74
C ARG A 92 6.30 -8.43 -11.58
N ASN A 93 5.62 -7.30 -11.70
CA ASN A 93 5.55 -6.30 -10.64
C ASN A 93 4.60 -6.72 -9.52
N ASP A 94 3.50 -7.39 -9.85
CA ASP A 94 2.51 -7.86 -8.90
C ASP A 94 3.00 -9.08 -8.10
N CYS A 95 3.60 -10.06 -8.76
CA CYS A 95 4.04 -11.31 -8.11
C CYS A 95 5.32 -11.18 -7.29
N ALA A 96 6.10 -10.11 -7.42
CA ALA A 96 7.35 -9.93 -6.67
C ALA A 96 7.13 -9.57 -5.19
N HIS A 97 5.91 -9.22 -4.81
CA HIS A 97 5.58 -8.66 -3.48
C HIS A 97 4.46 -9.40 -2.73
N CYS A 98 3.95 -10.50 -3.31
CA CYS A 98 3.15 -11.50 -2.60
C CYS A 98 4.07 -12.59 -2.02
#